data_AF-A0A2U1VXH9-F1
#
_entry.id   AF-A0A2U1VXH9-F1
#
_cell.length_a   1.000
_cell.length_b   1.000
_cell.length_c   1.000
_cell.angle_alpha   90.00
_cell.angle_beta   90.00
_cell.angle_gamma   90.00
#
_symmetry.space_group_name_H-M   'P 1'
#
loop_
_entity.id
_entity.type
_entity.pdbx_description
1 polymer ?
#
loop_
_entity_poly.entity_id
_entity_poly.type
_entity_poly.pdbx_seq_one_letter_code
_entity_poly.pdbx_strand_id
1 'polypeptide(L)'
;MGAVYPLPKPFAADNGFAWLVKLPQFEAWGKGGTGFRLQFMEDGRPLGPPDQLHDDVRQEGNGRYSHWSDGLWFSTSDNSDPNTNGRDYTISVVPVEQAVPAAPVKEGYARLLFEEGVYTVDLPGRYGNAGGFAWTAYIPELAPLASDGQSRYSELFLIEDGVFLPRADMLHDDIRQKGEGRYSHWGNELWFATSDNSDPNTNGRHYQIGYKLHKTLDDGSIVYHAARGAYVLYRNGSRFALPQYCNIGLTNKCNLRCEICGSQKFLDNEKIPRRFMDIGLFRKVADTILPFMTEVELSSYGEPSLHPDFEEVLRAIRDHDCVFKLQTNATLLTDRLVNLLAGMVGTVWMSIDATGPLFNDVRRNGKWENVERGVRRLNELRDPEKLKLCVNPTVTRRTLPAMMDVLEWAYANQVDSVNFRQYDPIADSFEEQPSPEELAPQIAALGEWAAAHPDGPDIRFEPNWIRFTNKEVVDTVHYKARSGHANYPILSGRPDAHPVYACMAPLQYVDIGLDGEIYACCRTQRTVLGFATSLDAFLETWCGKRYESLRRSLRHDGLNPVVLPECAGCVKSYGGS
;
A
#
# COMPACT_ATOMS: atom_id res chain seq x y z
N MET A 1 30.45 -25.79 5.85
CA MET A 1 31.47 -24.71 5.70
C MET A 1 31.88 -24.68 4.25
N GLY A 2 31.55 -23.58 3.54
CA GLY A 2 31.99 -23.38 2.17
C GLY A 2 33.50 -23.22 2.11
N ALA A 3 34.13 -23.67 1.03
CA ALA A 3 35.55 -23.46 0.82
C ALA A 3 35.86 -21.94 0.82
N VAL A 4 36.92 -21.56 1.53
CA VAL A 4 37.42 -20.18 1.61
C VAL A 4 38.63 -20.07 0.69
N TYR A 5 38.58 -19.13 -0.24
CA TYR A 5 39.62 -18.93 -1.24
C TYR A 5 40.33 -17.59 -1.00
N PRO A 6 41.65 -17.58 -0.78
CA PRO A 6 42.41 -16.33 -0.69
C PRO A 6 42.48 -15.64 -2.05
N LEU A 7 42.32 -14.31 -2.06
CA LEU A 7 42.41 -13.52 -3.28
C LEU A 7 43.85 -13.04 -3.48
N PRO A 8 44.43 -13.23 -4.68
CA PRO A 8 45.81 -12.86 -4.94
C PRO A 8 45.98 -11.34 -5.06
N LYS A 9 46.99 -10.80 -4.39
CA LYS A 9 47.49 -9.43 -4.57
C LYS A 9 48.50 -9.37 -5.74
N PRO A 10 48.64 -8.23 -6.44
CA PRO A 10 47.92 -6.99 -6.21
C PRO A 10 46.54 -6.92 -6.90
N PHE A 11 45.61 -6.22 -6.26
CA PHE A 11 44.31 -5.84 -6.82
C PHE A 11 44.48 -4.66 -7.77
N ALA A 12 43.80 -4.70 -8.92
CA ALA A 12 43.80 -3.59 -9.87
C ALA A 12 42.92 -2.46 -9.34
N ALA A 13 43.42 -1.23 -9.31
CA ALA A 13 42.58 -0.08 -9.04
C ALA A 13 41.55 0.07 -10.17
N ASP A 14 40.27 0.22 -9.79
CA ASP A 14 39.23 0.72 -10.68
C ASP A 14 39.05 2.22 -10.36
N ASN A 15 37.84 2.78 -10.51
CA ASN A 15 37.57 4.17 -10.22
C ASN A 15 37.12 4.38 -8.76
N GLY A 16 37.37 5.56 -8.18
CA GLY A 16 36.95 5.89 -6.82
C GLY A 16 37.49 4.91 -5.76
N PHE A 17 36.60 4.35 -4.93
CA PHE A 17 36.93 3.36 -3.89
C PHE A 17 36.99 1.91 -4.39
N ALA A 18 36.74 1.67 -5.68
CA ALA A 18 36.62 0.32 -6.22
C ALA A 18 37.97 -0.28 -6.64
N TRP A 19 38.11 -1.57 -6.36
CA TRP A 19 39.22 -2.44 -6.74
C TRP A 19 38.69 -3.67 -7.45
N LEU A 20 39.48 -4.20 -8.39
CA LEU A 20 39.13 -5.33 -9.21
C LEU A 20 40.12 -6.48 -9.01
N VAL A 21 39.58 -7.67 -8.82
CA VAL A 21 40.30 -8.93 -8.98
C VAL A 21 39.59 -9.81 -10.00
N LYS A 22 40.37 -10.42 -10.89
CA LYS A 22 39.86 -11.35 -11.88
C LYS A 22 40.33 -12.77 -11.57
N LEU A 23 39.39 -13.71 -11.52
CA LEU A 23 39.68 -15.13 -11.36
C LEU A 23 38.77 -15.93 -12.30
N PRO A 24 39.29 -16.89 -13.08
CA PRO A 24 38.45 -17.73 -13.94
C PRO A 24 37.34 -18.48 -13.19
N GLN A 25 37.53 -18.72 -11.88
CA GLN A 25 36.56 -19.40 -11.01
C GLN A 25 35.29 -18.59 -10.76
N PHE A 26 35.37 -17.25 -10.87
CA PHE A 26 34.24 -16.34 -10.73
C PHE A 26 33.18 -16.55 -11.82
N GLU A 27 33.60 -16.88 -13.04
CA GLU A 27 32.66 -17.18 -14.13
C GLU A 27 31.83 -18.46 -13.85
N ALA A 28 32.42 -19.43 -13.15
CA ALA A 28 31.73 -20.65 -12.72
C ALA A 28 30.81 -20.41 -11.50
N TRP A 29 31.18 -19.51 -10.61
CA TRP A 29 30.39 -19.16 -9.41
C TRP A 29 29.31 -18.10 -9.67
N GLY A 30 29.39 -17.38 -10.78
CA GLY A 30 28.52 -16.26 -11.15
C GLY A 30 27.32 -16.57 -12.04
N LYS A 31 27.16 -17.80 -12.52
CA LYS A 31 25.99 -18.16 -13.33
C LYS A 31 24.76 -18.24 -12.44
N GLY A 32 23.92 -17.20 -12.50
CA GLY A 32 22.62 -17.13 -11.82
C GLY A 32 21.84 -18.43 -12.02
N GLY A 33 21.73 -19.23 -10.96
CA GLY A 33 21.07 -20.54 -10.96
C GLY A 33 21.75 -21.63 -10.14
N THR A 34 22.94 -21.43 -9.58
CA THR A 34 23.71 -22.52 -8.93
C THR A 34 23.43 -22.74 -7.44
N GLY A 35 22.57 -21.96 -6.78
CA GLY A 35 22.25 -22.18 -5.37
C GLY A 35 23.39 -21.84 -4.40
N PHE A 36 24.27 -20.91 -4.77
CA PHE A 36 25.32 -20.35 -3.91
C PHE A 36 25.44 -18.83 -4.13
N ARG A 37 25.87 -18.08 -3.11
CA ARG A 37 26.28 -16.66 -3.19
C ARG A 37 27.75 -16.51 -2.78
N LEU A 38 28.42 -15.52 -3.34
CA LEU A 38 29.79 -15.17 -2.97
C LEU A 38 29.78 -14.24 -1.77
N GLN A 39 30.44 -14.64 -0.68
CA GLN A 39 30.68 -13.81 0.49
C GLN A 39 32.13 -13.30 0.47
N PHE A 40 32.29 -11.99 0.30
CA PHE A 40 33.61 -11.37 0.34
C PHE A 40 34.01 -11.07 1.78
N MET A 41 35.27 -11.33 2.13
CA MET A 41 35.75 -11.27 3.51
C MET A 41 37.05 -10.47 3.59
N GLU A 42 37.18 -9.68 4.65
CA GLU A 42 38.37 -8.94 5.07
C GLU A 42 38.74 -9.37 6.49
N ASP A 43 39.96 -9.87 6.68
CA ASP A 43 40.46 -10.43 7.95
C ASP A 43 39.52 -11.47 8.57
N GLY A 44 38.92 -12.30 7.71
CA GLY A 44 37.94 -13.31 8.13
C GLY A 44 36.58 -12.76 8.56
N ARG A 45 36.28 -11.48 8.29
CA ARG A 45 34.97 -10.85 8.51
C ARG A 45 34.27 -10.55 7.18
N PRO A 46 32.96 -10.83 7.04
CA PRO A 46 32.23 -10.48 5.83
C PRO A 46 32.23 -8.98 5.60
N LEU A 47 32.56 -8.58 4.38
CA LEU A 47 32.30 -7.26 3.84
C LEU A 47 30.90 -7.23 3.24
N GLY A 48 30.32 -6.03 3.12
CA GLY A 48 29.04 -5.84 2.48
C GLY A 48 28.58 -4.38 2.53
N PRO A 49 27.45 -4.06 1.90
CA PRO A 49 26.50 -5.01 1.29
C PRO A 49 27.00 -5.67 -0.01
N PRO A 50 26.59 -6.93 -0.30
CA PRO A 50 26.90 -7.65 -1.55
C PRO A 50 26.02 -7.18 -2.72
N ASP A 51 26.34 -7.63 -3.94
CA ASP A 51 25.52 -7.46 -5.16
C ASP A 51 25.16 -6.00 -5.50
N GLN A 52 26.09 -5.07 -5.26
CA GLN A 52 25.89 -3.64 -5.49
C GLN A 52 26.16 -3.24 -6.95
N LEU A 53 25.69 -2.05 -7.36
CA LEU A 53 26.10 -1.50 -8.65
C LEU A 53 27.58 -1.12 -8.61
N HIS A 54 28.29 -1.28 -9.72
CA HIS A 54 29.72 -0.89 -9.79
C HIS A 54 29.92 0.58 -9.39
N ASP A 55 28.97 1.45 -9.74
CA ASP A 55 29.05 2.87 -9.39
C ASP A 55 28.92 3.12 -7.89
N ASP A 56 28.14 2.31 -7.16
CA ASP A 56 28.04 2.42 -5.70
C ASP A 56 29.33 1.94 -5.01
N VAL A 57 29.98 0.90 -5.56
CA VAL A 57 31.30 0.44 -5.09
C VAL A 57 32.34 1.54 -5.32
N ARG A 58 32.28 2.27 -6.44
CA ARG A 58 33.19 3.37 -6.77
C ARG A 58 32.96 4.61 -5.90
N GLN A 59 31.71 5.01 -5.69
CA GLN A 59 31.35 6.29 -5.09
C GLN A 59 31.22 6.23 -3.58
N GLU A 60 30.67 5.14 -3.04
CA GLU A 60 30.37 5.03 -1.60
C GLU A 60 31.35 4.12 -0.87
N GLY A 61 31.82 3.06 -1.52
CA GLY A 61 32.76 2.11 -0.94
C GLY A 61 32.20 1.43 0.33
N ASN A 62 32.97 1.41 1.43
CA ASN A 62 32.60 0.87 2.75
C ASN A 62 32.26 -0.63 2.76
N GLY A 63 33.10 -1.45 2.13
CA GLY A 63 32.92 -2.91 2.09
C GLY A 63 31.93 -3.40 1.03
N ARG A 64 31.35 -2.51 0.21
CA ARG A 64 30.49 -2.88 -0.91
C ARG A 64 31.26 -3.69 -1.95
N TYR A 65 30.60 -4.67 -2.56
CA TYR A 65 31.16 -5.40 -3.68
C TYR A 65 30.10 -5.91 -4.66
N SER A 66 30.56 -6.23 -5.87
CA SER A 66 29.79 -6.76 -6.99
C SER A 66 30.61 -7.80 -7.72
N HIS A 67 29.95 -8.86 -8.14
CA HIS A 67 30.54 -9.90 -8.97
C HIS A 67 29.93 -9.86 -10.37
N TRP A 68 30.76 -9.78 -11.41
CA TRP A 68 30.33 -9.81 -12.80
C TRP A 68 31.32 -10.57 -13.69
N SER A 69 30.83 -11.60 -14.39
CA SER A 69 31.64 -12.46 -15.26
C SER A 69 32.81 -13.11 -14.53
N ASP A 70 34.06 -12.77 -14.88
CA ASP A 70 35.28 -13.29 -14.28
C ASP A 70 35.88 -12.32 -13.25
N GLY A 71 35.15 -11.26 -12.87
CA GLY A 71 35.64 -10.16 -12.05
C GLY A 71 34.80 -9.91 -10.78
N LEU A 72 35.50 -9.56 -9.70
CA LEU A 72 34.93 -9.04 -8.45
C LEU A 72 35.38 -7.58 -8.28
N TRP A 73 34.42 -6.65 -8.30
CA TRP A 73 34.60 -5.26 -7.92
C TRP A 73 34.29 -5.10 -6.44
N PHE A 74 35.20 -4.52 -5.66
CA PHE A 74 35.00 -4.36 -4.22
C PHE A 74 35.65 -3.09 -3.67
N SER A 75 35.24 -2.69 -2.48
CA SER A 75 35.91 -1.70 -1.64
C SER A 75 36.24 -2.33 -0.29
N THR A 76 37.28 -1.84 0.38
CA THR A 76 37.62 -2.27 1.75
C THR A 76 36.64 -1.66 2.75
N SER A 77 36.58 -2.20 3.97
CA SER A 77 35.58 -1.75 4.98
C SER A 77 35.70 -0.25 5.33
N ASP A 78 36.87 0.33 5.17
CA ASP A 78 37.21 1.72 5.48
C ASP A 78 37.77 2.48 4.26
N ASN A 79 37.59 1.94 3.05
CA ASN A 79 38.08 2.50 1.78
C ASN A 79 39.60 2.68 1.67
N SER A 80 40.38 2.06 2.57
CA SER A 80 41.83 2.00 2.45
C SER A 80 42.28 1.10 1.28
N ASP A 81 43.50 1.33 0.78
CA ASP A 81 44.06 0.53 -0.32
C ASP A 81 44.32 -0.93 0.11
N PRO A 82 43.64 -1.93 -0.50
CA PRO A 82 43.75 -3.34 -0.12
C PRO A 82 45.14 -3.95 -0.41
N ASN A 83 45.96 -3.29 -1.25
CA ASN A 83 47.33 -3.73 -1.52
C ASN A 83 48.31 -3.34 -0.41
N THR A 84 48.00 -2.29 0.37
CA THR A 84 48.92 -1.72 1.36
C THR A 84 48.39 -1.74 2.79
N ASN A 85 47.09 -1.96 3.01
CA ASN A 85 46.48 -1.92 4.34
C ASN A 85 46.75 -3.14 5.24
N GLY A 86 47.53 -4.11 4.78
CA GLY A 86 47.94 -5.27 5.58
C GLY A 86 46.84 -6.29 5.88
N ARG A 87 45.63 -6.13 5.31
CA ARG A 87 44.50 -7.04 5.53
C ARG A 87 44.48 -8.21 4.57
N ASP A 88 43.88 -9.31 5.00
CA ASP A 88 43.68 -10.52 4.22
C ASP A 88 42.30 -10.55 3.58
N TYR A 89 42.25 -10.76 2.27
CA TYR A 89 41.00 -10.81 1.51
C TYR A 89 40.73 -12.21 1.02
N THR A 90 39.56 -12.72 1.37
CA THR A 90 39.13 -14.07 0.97
C THR A 90 37.71 -14.03 0.44
N ILE A 91 37.33 -15.04 -0.32
CA ILE A 91 35.95 -15.24 -0.76
C ILE A 91 35.46 -16.61 -0.30
N SER A 92 34.25 -16.65 0.24
CA SER A 92 33.57 -17.88 0.61
C SER A 92 32.37 -18.11 -0.31
N VAL A 93 32.23 -19.32 -0.82
CA VAL A 93 31.03 -19.74 -1.56
C VAL A 93 30.04 -20.29 -0.54
N VAL A 94 28.96 -19.56 -0.26
CA VAL A 94 27.95 -20.00 0.71
C VAL A 94 26.68 -20.45 -0.02
N PRO A 95 26.09 -21.61 0.33
CA PRO A 95 24.85 -22.06 -0.27
C PRO A 95 23.72 -21.04 -0.07
N VAL A 96 22.89 -20.86 -1.10
CA VAL A 96 21.59 -20.22 -1.01
C VAL A 96 20.62 -21.34 -0.65
N GLU A 97 20.13 -21.35 0.60
CA GLU A 97 19.11 -22.32 1.01
C GLU A 97 17.85 -22.17 0.15
N GLN A 98 17.48 -23.25 -0.54
CA GLN A 98 16.15 -23.44 -1.11
C GLN A 98 15.16 -23.74 0.01
N ALA A 99 13.93 -23.23 -0.13
CA ALA A 99 12.83 -23.40 0.80
C ALA A 99 12.57 -24.86 1.22
N VAL A 100 12.46 -25.04 2.54
CA VAL A 100 11.75 -26.05 3.37
C VAL A 100 11.35 -27.40 2.75
N PRO A 101 11.79 -28.52 3.35
CA PRO A 101 10.98 -29.71 3.50
C PRO A 101 10.29 -29.74 4.88
N ALA A 102 8.97 -29.91 4.88
CA ALA A 102 8.21 -30.17 6.10
C ALA A 102 8.61 -31.55 6.68
N ALA A 103 9.00 -31.57 7.95
CA ALA A 103 9.18 -32.79 8.75
C ALA A 103 8.21 -32.75 9.96
N PRO A 104 7.73 -33.91 10.43
CA PRO A 104 6.46 -34.01 11.14
C PRO A 104 6.54 -33.44 12.54
N VAL A 105 5.56 -32.58 12.85
CA VAL A 105 5.33 -32.04 14.19
C VAL A 105 5.02 -33.19 15.14
N LYS A 106 5.86 -33.38 16.16
CA LYS A 106 5.50 -34.17 17.34
C LYS A 106 4.35 -33.47 18.06
N GLU A 107 3.31 -34.23 18.39
CA GLU A 107 2.14 -33.76 19.12
C GLU A 107 2.54 -33.00 20.39
N GLY A 108 2.00 -31.78 20.52
CA GLY A 108 1.83 -31.15 21.82
C GLY A 108 2.57 -29.83 22.08
N TYR A 109 2.86 -28.96 21.11
CA TYR A 109 3.30 -27.58 21.42
C TYR A 109 2.77 -26.54 20.40
N ALA A 110 2.25 -25.43 20.94
CA ALA A 110 1.81 -24.18 20.31
C ALA A 110 0.67 -24.24 19.28
N ARG A 111 -0.58 -24.23 19.77
CA ARG A 111 -1.73 -23.71 19.02
C ARG A 111 -1.78 -22.19 19.16
N LEU A 112 -2.06 -21.50 18.04
CA LEU A 112 -2.29 -20.06 17.83
C LEU A 112 -1.11 -19.12 18.13
N LEU A 113 -0.58 -18.47 17.10
CA LEU A 113 0.18 -17.23 17.28
C LEU A 113 -0.18 -16.05 16.39
N PHE A 114 -1.14 -16.20 15.47
CA PHE A 114 -1.56 -15.07 14.66
C PHE A 114 -3.08 -14.98 14.61
N GLU A 115 -3.64 -14.66 15.77
CA GLU A 115 -4.80 -13.79 15.90
C GLU A 115 -4.27 -12.54 16.65
N GLU A 116 -4.55 -11.33 16.15
CA GLU A 116 -4.22 -10.00 16.75
C GLU A 116 -2.83 -9.36 16.48
N GLY A 117 -2.55 -8.92 15.24
CA GLY A 117 -1.69 -7.73 15.00
C GLY A 117 -0.25 -7.76 15.55
N VAL A 118 0.35 -8.95 15.67
CA VAL A 118 1.72 -9.19 16.15
C VAL A 118 2.69 -9.24 14.95
N TYR A 119 3.74 -8.40 15.00
CA TYR A 119 4.76 -8.27 13.96
C TYR A 119 6.10 -8.73 14.50
N THR A 120 6.97 -9.26 13.63
CA THR A 120 8.29 -9.78 14.01
C THR A 120 9.38 -9.22 13.11
N VAL A 121 10.55 -8.95 13.69
CA VAL A 121 11.79 -8.59 12.98
C VAL A 121 12.87 -9.58 13.36
N ASP A 122 13.60 -10.09 12.36
CA ASP A 122 14.75 -10.95 12.60
C ASP A 122 15.87 -10.14 13.26
N LEU A 123 16.47 -10.68 14.32
CA LEU A 123 17.61 -10.03 14.93
C LEU A 123 18.85 -10.17 14.04
N PRO A 124 19.75 -9.17 14.04
CA PRO A 124 21.00 -9.26 13.29
C PRO A 124 21.80 -10.44 13.82
N GLY A 125 22.13 -11.42 12.95
CA GLY A 125 22.80 -12.67 13.31
C GLY A 125 24.24 -12.57 13.83
N ARG A 126 24.62 -11.42 14.40
CA ARG A 126 25.85 -11.19 15.17
C ARG A 126 25.50 -10.44 16.45
N TYR A 127 25.66 -11.11 17.59
CA TYR A 127 25.32 -10.62 18.92
C TYR A 127 26.58 -10.28 19.72
N GLY A 128 26.62 -9.09 20.32
CA GLY A 128 27.73 -8.65 21.16
C GLY A 128 27.70 -9.33 22.52
N ASN A 129 28.82 -9.88 22.98
CA ASN A 129 28.89 -10.45 24.33
C ASN A 129 28.91 -9.33 25.38
N ALA A 130 27.99 -9.37 26.34
CA ALA A 130 27.83 -8.36 27.38
C ALA A 130 28.13 -8.89 28.80
N GLY A 131 28.85 -10.01 28.88
CA GLY A 131 29.29 -10.68 30.10
C GLY A 131 28.29 -11.70 30.65
N GLY A 132 28.79 -12.76 31.29
CA GLY A 132 27.97 -13.84 31.83
C GLY A 132 27.15 -14.52 30.73
N PHE A 133 25.84 -14.66 30.93
CA PHE A 133 24.90 -15.18 29.93
C PHE A 133 24.30 -14.09 29.02
N ALA A 134 24.68 -12.81 29.18
CA ALA A 134 24.08 -11.71 28.46
C ALA A 134 24.73 -11.44 27.10
N TRP A 135 23.89 -11.21 26.11
CA TRP A 135 24.21 -10.83 24.75
C TRP A 135 23.44 -9.57 24.36
N THR A 136 23.96 -8.85 23.39
CA THR A 136 23.40 -7.61 22.89
C THR A 136 23.13 -7.68 21.40
N ALA A 137 21.98 -7.19 20.97
CA ALA A 137 21.67 -6.93 19.57
C ALA A 137 21.37 -5.43 19.41
N TYR A 138 22.01 -4.79 18.44
CA TYR A 138 21.74 -3.40 18.10
C TYR A 138 20.47 -3.35 17.24
N ILE A 139 19.43 -2.69 17.75
CA ILE A 139 18.10 -2.54 17.15
C ILE A 139 17.60 -1.08 17.22
N PRO A 140 18.34 -0.11 16.63
CA PRO A 140 18.02 1.32 16.73
C PRO A 140 16.63 1.66 16.18
N GLU A 141 16.09 0.85 15.29
CA GLU A 141 14.77 1.02 14.68
C GLU A 141 13.64 0.83 15.69
N LEU A 142 13.85 0.05 16.75
CA LEU A 142 12.83 -0.21 17.76
C LEU A 142 13.00 0.63 19.02
N ALA A 143 14.00 1.52 19.05
CA ALA A 143 14.30 2.37 20.21
C ALA A 143 13.11 3.17 20.77
N PRO A 144 12.14 3.65 19.96
CA PRO A 144 10.92 4.28 20.49
C PRO A 144 10.05 3.36 21.36
N LEU A 145 10.25 2.04 21.29
CA LEU A 145 9.56 1.00 22.06
C LEU A 145 10.41 0.47 23.23
N ALA A 146 11.56 1.12 23.51
CA ALA A 146 12.40 0.76 24.64
C ALA A 146 11.70 1.04 25.96
N SER A 147 11.89 0.13 26.92
CA SER A 147 11.39 0.33 28.28
C SER A 147 12.13 1.50 28.92
N ASP A 148 11.39 2.48 29.42
CA ASP A 148 11.91 3.64 30.15
C ASP A 148 12.20 3.31 31.63
N GLY A 149 12.04 2.05 32.03
CA GLY A 149 12.17 1.58 33.41
C GLY A 149 11.01 1.99 34.33
N GLN A 150 9.96 2.64 33.82
CA GLN A 150 8.75 3.01 34.57
C GLN A 150 7.50 2.22 34.16
N SER A 151 7.45 1.67 32.94
CA SER A 151 6.35 0.80 32.48
C SER A 151 6.39 -0.61 33.09
N ARG A 152 5.21 -1.17 33.44
CA ARG A 152 5.07 -2.52 34.00
C ARG A 152 4.98 -3.64 32.95
N TYR A 153 4.99 -3.31 31.66
CA TYR A 153 4.85 -4.29 30.57
C TYR A 153 5.66 -3.85 29.34
N SER A 154 6.60 -4.68 28.87
CA SER A 154 7.22 -4.57 27.54
C SER A 154 6.20 -4.83 26.44
N GLU A 155 6.14 -3.95 25.44
CA GLU A 155 5.41 -4.16 24.18
C GLU A 155 6.17 -5.08 23.21
N LEU A 156 7.38 -5.52 23.59
CA LEU A 156 8.29 -6.36 22.84
C LEU A 156 8.40 -7.76 23.44
N PHE A 157 8.53 -8.76 22.59
CA PHE A 157 8.76 -10.14 22.98
C PHE A 157 9.87 -10.78 22.15
N LEU A 158 10.79 -11.46 22.81
CA LEU A 158 11.85 -12.21 22.16
C LEU A 158 11.35 -13.60 21.77
N ILE A 159 11.63 -13.99 20.54
CA ILE A 159 11.28 -15.28 19.94
C ILE A 159 12.58 -16.00 19.61
N GLU A 160 12.69 -17.25 20.04
CA GLU A 160 13.80 -18.16 19.76
C GLU A 160 13.21 -19.40 19.05
N ASP A 161 13.63 -19.66 17.81
CA ASP A 161 13.12 -20.74 16.95
C ASP A 161 11.58 -20.82 16.86
N GLY A 162 10.93 -19.65 16.81
CA GLY A 162 9.47 -19.55 16.79
C GLY A 162 8.79 -19.70 18.15
N VAL A 163 9.54 -19.79 19.25
CA VAL A 163 9.03 -19.91 20.62
C VAL A 163 9.31 -18.64 21.43
N PHE A 164 8.31 -18.10 22.15
CA PHE A 164 8.55 -16.94 23.01
C PHE A 164 9.42 -17.27 24.20
N LEU A 165 10.34 -16.36 24.49
CA LEU A 165 11.01 -16.31 25.76
C LEU A 165 10.13 -15.50 26.75
N PRO A 166 9.74 -16.09 27.90
CA PRO A 166 8.70 -15.52 28.75
C PRO A 166 9.19 -14.44 29.74
N ARG A 167 10.49 -14.12 29.75
CA ARG A 167 11.11 -13.31 30.81
C ARG A 167 11.62 -11.95 30.31
N ALA A 168 10.68 -11.06 29.97
CA ALA A 168 10.93 -9.68 29.54
C ALA A 168 11.28 -8.72 30.70
N ASP A 169 11.75 -7.51 30.35
CA ASP A 169 12.03 -6.37 31.25
C ASP A 169 12.95 -6.68 32.44
N MET A 170 13.98 -7.49 32.20
CA MET A 170 14.89 -7.93 33.25
C MET A 170 16.06 -6.98 33.47
N LEU A 171 16.45 -6.80 34.74
CA LEU A 171 17.67 -6.10 35.07
C LEU A 171 18.85 -6.75 34.34
N HIS A 172 19.73 -5.95 33.75
CA HIS A 172 20.86 -6.47 32.97
C HIS A 172 21.73 -7.43 33.81
N ASP A 173 21.85 -7.19 35.12
CA ASP A 173 22.56 -8.10 36.02
C ASP A 173 21.87 -9.46 36.18
N ASP A 174 20.53 -9.51 36.16
CA ASP A 174 19.79 -10.77 36.16
C ASP A 174 19.97 -11.51 34.83
N ILE A 175 20.04 -10.81 33.69
CA ILE A 175 20.34 -11.41 32.39
C ILE A 175 21.76 -12.00 32.43
N ARG A 176 22.76 -11.27 32.94
CA ARG A 176 24.15 -11.73 33.05
C ARG A 176 24.32 -12.92 33.97
N GLN A 177 23.68 -12.90 35.15
CA GLN A 177 23.93 -13.89 36.21
C GLN A 177 23.05 -15.13 36.10
N LYS A 178 21.79 -14.97 35.67
CA LYS A 178 20.79 -16.05 35.67
C LYS A 178 20.47 -16.54 34.26
N GLY A 179 20.46 -15.64 33.28
CA GLY A 179 20.12 -15.96 31.90
C GLY A 179 18.75 -16.65 31.76
N GLU A 180 18.67 -17.78 31.06
CA GLU A 180 17.48 -18.62 30.84
C GLU A 180 16.35 -17.86 30.14
N GLY A 181 16.63 -17.33 28.96
CA GLY A 181 15.63 -16.61 28.17
C GLY A 181 15.23 -15.24 28.72
N ARG A 182 16.02 -14.66 29.63
CA ARG A 182 15.79 -13.30 30.16
C ARG A 182 16.23 -12.25 29.15
N TYR A 183 15.45 -11.19 28.99
CA TYR A 183 15.81 -10.07 28.12
C TYR A 183 15.25 -8.74 28.61
N SER A 184 15.79 -7.66 28.05
CA SER A 184 15.42 -6.27 28.27
C SER A 184 15.79 -5.44 27.04
N HIS A 185 14.97 -4.46 26.69
CA HIS A 185 15.24 -3.55 25.59
C HIS A 185 15.45 -2.13 26.11
N TRP A 186 16.61 -1.54 25.81
CA TRP A 186 17.01 -0.25 26.35
C TRP A 186 17.69 0.62 25.27
N GLY A 187 17.11 1.78 24.97
CA GLY A 187 17.58 2.64 23.89
C GLY A 187 17.60 1.89 22.56
N ASN A 188 18.78 1.79 21.94
CA ASN A 188 18.97 1.10 20.66
C ASN A 188 19.42 -0.36 20.81
N GLU A 189 19.38 -0.94 22.02
CA GLU A 189 19.98 -2.26 22.29
C GLU A 189 19.01 -3.21 22.98
N LEU A 190 18.87 -4.41 22.41
CA LEU A 190 18.28 -5.55 23.09
C LEU A 190 19.37 -6.28 23.87
N TRP A 191 19.16 -6.43 25.16
CA TRP A 191 19.94 -7.30 26.04
C TRP A 191 19.19 -8.61 26.23
N PHE A 192 19.81 -9.75 25.99
CA PHE A 192 19.14 -11.04 26.12
C PHE A 192 20.08 -12.19 26.48
N ALA A 193 19.51 -13.24 27.05
CA ALA A 193 20.13 -14.56 27.16
C ALA A 193 19.27 -15.56 26.38
N THR A 194 19.91 -16.56 25.78
CA THR A 194 19.22 -17.67 25.11
C THR A 194 18.49 -18.55 26.13
N SER A 195 17.52 -19.35 25.69
CA SER A 195 16.69 -20.16 26.59
C SER A 195 17.49 -21.14 27.46
N ASP A 196 18.63 -21.62 26.95
CA ASP A 196 19.53 -22.57 27.60
C ASP A 196 20.93 -22.00 27.90
N ASN A 197 21.07 -20.67 27.83
CA ASN A 197 22.33 -19.94 28.07
C ASN A 197 23.48 -20.24 27.09
N SER A 198 23.20 -20.94 26.00
CA SER A 198 24.18 -21.14 24.93
C SER A 198 24.47 -19.85 24.16
N ASP A 199 25.63 -19.79 23.49
CA ASP A 199 26.03 -18.63 22.70
C ASP A 199 25.15 -18.51 21.43
N PRO A 200 24.37 -17.41 21.28
CA PRO A 200 23.47 -17.21 20.15
C PRO A 200 24.19 -17.06 18.80
N ASN A 201 25.51 -16.80 18.79
CA ASN A 201 26.30 -16.75 17.55
C ASN A 201 26.71 -18.14 17.05
N THR A 202 26.63 -19.18 17.88
CA THR A 202 27.12 -20.52 17.53
C THR A 202 26.11 -21.64 17.71
N ASN A 203 25.00 -21.40 18.43
CA ASN A 203 24.01 -22.42 18.73
C ASN A 203 23.05 -22.75 17.56
N GLY A 204 23.12 -22.02 16.45
CA GLY A 204 22.36 -22.29 15.24
C GLY A 204 20.86 -21.98 15.35
N ARG A 205 20.43 -21.30 16.41
CA ARG A 205 19.04 -20.87 16.59
C ARG A 205 18.75 -19.55 15.87
N HIS A 206 17.49 -19.37 15.52
CA HIS A 206 16.97 -18.17 14.91
C HIS A 206 16.29 -17.29 15.97
N TYR A 207 16.60 -15.99 15.98
CA TYR A 207 16.03 -15.07 16.95
C TYR A 207 15.29 -13.95 16.25
N GLN A 208 14.10 -13.66 16.76
CA GLN A 208 13.27 -12.57 16.27
C GLN A 208 12.79 -11.76 17.45
N ILE A 209 12.65 -10.46 17.28
CA ILE A 209 11.89 -9.64 18.23
C ILE A 209 10.53 -9.37 17.62
N GLY A 210 9.49 -9.72 18.36
CA GLY A 210 8.14 -9.35 17.99
C GLY A 210 7.61 -8.21 18.84
N TYR A 211 6.68 -7.48 18.26
CA TYR A 211 6.10 -6.29 18.85
C TYR A 211 4.62 -6.23 18.52
N LYS A 212 3.86 -5.73 19.49
CA LYS A 212 2.46 -5.38 19.28
C LYS A 212 2.43 -3.96 18.79
N LEU A 213 1.68 -3.72 17.72
CA LEU A 213 1.62 -2.38 17.17
C LEU A 213 0.81 -1.39 18.05
N HIS A 214 0.27 -1.80 19.23
CA HIS A 214 -0.67 -1.04 20.09
C HIS A 214 -0.34 -0.80 21.56
N LYS A 215 -0.92 0.29 22.08
CA LYS A 215 -1.24 0.61 23.48
C LYS A 215 -2.68 0.27 23.87
N THR A 216 -2.91 -0.42 24.97
CA THR A 216 -4.26 -0.55 25.57
C THR A 216 -4.56 0.64 26.51
N LEU A 217 -5.72 1.28 26.39
CA LEU A 217 -6.20 2.38 27.25
C LEU A 217 -6.85 1.83 28.55
N ASP A 218 -7.10 2.73 29.51
CA ASP A 218 -7.64 2.38 30.85
C ASP A 218 -9.02 1.70 30.82
N ASP A 219 -9.76 1.81 29.70
CA ASP A 219 -11.05 1.14 29.46
C ASP A 219 -10.94 -0.21 28.71
N GLY A 220 -9.72 -0.65 28.40
CA GLY A 220 -9.45 -1.88 27.67
C GLY A 220 -9.44 -1.73 26.14
N SER A 221 -9.65 -0.53 25.60
CA SER A 221 -9.52 -0.26 24.16
C SER A 221 -8.05 -0.18 23.73
N ILE A 222 -7.76 -0.29 22.43
CA ILE A 222 -6.41 -0.51 21.91
C ILE A 222 -6.05 0.56 20.84
N VAL A 223 -4.84 1.17 20.89
CA VAL A 223 -4.34 2.30 20.06
C VAL A 223 -2.99 1.98 19.42
N TYR A 224 -2.91 1.95 18.08
CA TYR A 224 -1.80 1.33 17.33
C TYR A 224 -0.96 2.25 16.41
N HIS A 225 0.09 3.01 16.85
CA HIS A 225 0.74 3.96 15.89
C HIS A 225 2.28 4.19 15.87
N ALA A 226 3.07 4.01 16.95
CA ALA A 226 4.49 4.43 16.91
C ALA A 226 5.45 3.42 16.22
N ALA A 227 5.23 2.12 16.43
CA ALA A 227 6.12 1.04 15.97
C ALA A 227 6.09 0.83 14.44
N ARG A 228 4.91 0.99 13.82
CA ARG A 228 4.72 0.89 12.36
C ARG A 228 5.49 1.97 11.62
N GLY A 229 5.51 3.19 12.16
CA GLY A 229 6.24 4.31 11.58
C GLY A 229 7.74 4.05 11.51
N ALA A 230 8.33 3.49 12.57
CA ALA A 230 9.75 3.16 12.59
C ALA A 230 10.12 2.02 11.61
N TYR A 231 9.28 0.97 11.52
CA TYR A 231 9.47 -0.11 10.56
C TYR A 231 9.36 0.35 9.10
N VAL A 232 8.39 1.21 8.80
CA VAL A 232 8.23 1.84 7.49
C VAL A 232 9.46 2.66 7.13
N LEU A 233 9.96 3.49 8.05
CA LEU A 233 11.16 4.30 7.83
C LEU A 233 12.40 3.43 7.54
N TYR A 234 12.55 2.30 8.24
CA TYR A 234 13.63 1.33 8.03
C TYR A 234 13.56 0.66 6.66
N ARG A 235 12.38 0.22 6.21
CA ARG A 235 12.15 -0.47 4.91
C ARG A 235 12.11 0.47 3.69
N ASN A 236 12.88 1.56 3.71
CA ASN A 236 12.92 2.62 2.67
C ASN A 236 11.69 3.56 2.59
N GLY A 237 10.82 3.61 3.60
CA GLY A 237 9.74 4.61 3.69
C GLY A 237 10.23 6.05 3.82
N SER A 238 11.53 6.26 4.08
CA SER A 238 12.20 7.56 3.99
C SER A 238 12.45 8.04 2.55
N ARG A 239 12.38 7.15 1.55
CA ARG A 239 12.64 7.46 0.13
C ARG A 239 11.39 7.91 -0.62
N PHE A 240 10.21 7.39 -0.25
CA PHE A 240 8.93 7.73 -0.86
C PHE A 240 7.83 7.80 0.21
N ALA A 241 6.98 8.81 0.15
CA ALA A 241 5.81 8.90 1.00
C ALA A 241 4.89 7.67 0.80
N LEU A 242 4.27 7.21 1.89
CA LEU A 242 3.23 6.19 1.83
C LEU A 242 1.96 6.73 1.14
N PRO A 243 1.14 5.86 0.53
CA PRO A 243 -0.13 6.29 -0.05
C PRO A 243 -1.07 6.75 1.06
N GLN A 244 -1.87 7.77 0.73
CA GLN A 244 -2.89 8.35 1.60
C GLN A 244 -4.31 7.94 1.21
N TYR A 245 -4.48 7.45 -0.01
CA TYR A 245 -5.75 7.05 -0.58
C TYR A 245 -5.63 5.62 -1.08
N CYS A 246 -6.64 4.80 -0.82
CA CYS A 246 -6.74 3.51 -1.50
C CYS A 246 -8.11 3.29 -2.09
N ASN A 247 -8.16 2.41 -3.07
CA ASN A 247 -9.38 1.76 -3.49
C ASN A 247 -9.28 0.26 -3.25
N ILE A 248 -10.34 -0.35 -2.71
CA ILE A 248 -10.39 -1.79 -2.44
C ILE A 248 -11.56 -2.42 -3.19
N GLY A 249 -11.24 -3.28 -4.14
CA GLY A 249 -12.22 -4.10 -4.83
C GLY A 249 -12.76 -5.20 -3.93
N LEU A 250 -14.04 -5.12 -3.55
CA LEU A 250 -14.70 -6.18 -2.77
C LEU A 250 -15.31 -7.27 -3.65
N THR A 251 -15.78 -6.90 -4.85
CA THR A 251 -16.42 -7.82 -5.76
C THR A 251 -16.42 -7.30 -7.19
N ASN A 252 -16.43 -8.23 -8.15
CA ASN A 252 -16.75 -7.95 -9.55
C ASN A 252 -18.20 -8.36 -9.92
N LYS A 253 -19.02 -8.74 -8.94
CA LYS A 253 -20.46 -8.97 -9.12
C LYS A 253 -21.20 -7.64 -9.13
N CYS A 254 -22.18 -7.52 -10.02
CA CYS A 254 -23.13 -6.42 -10.02
C CYS A 254 -24.54 -6.98 -10.29
N ASN A 255 -25.54 -6.41 -9.60
CA ASN A 255 -26.96 -6.74 -9.79
C ASN A 255 -27.56 -6.07 -11.04
N LEU A 256 -26.85 -5.13 -11.67
CA LEU A 256 -27.27 -4.42 -12.88
C LEU A 256 -26.53 -4.90 -14.13
N ARG A 257 -27.07 -4.56 -15.30
CA ARG A 257 -26.43 -4.76 -16.62
C ARG A 257 -26.56 -3.49 -17.48
N CYS A 258 -26.11 -2.36 -16.94
CA CYS A 258 -26.20 -1.07 -17.62
C CYS A 258 -25.50 -1.13 -18.99
N GLU A 259 -26.07 -0.46 -19.99
CA GLU A 259 -25.49 -0.46 -21.33
C GLU A 259 -24.13 0.28 -21.37
N ILE A 260 -24.00 1.34 -20.58
CA ILE A 260 -22.75 2.10 -20.40
C ILE A 260 -21.65 1.36 -19.60
N CYS A 261 -21.90 0.14 -19.11
CA CYS A 261 -20.98 -0.53 -18.19
C CYS A 261 -19.85 -1.29 -18.91
N GLY A 262 -18.69 -0.66 -19.03
CA GLY A 262 -17.48 -1.30 -19.58
C GLY A 262 -17.00 -2.48 -18.75
N SER A 263 -17.14 -2.39 -17.42
CA SER A 263 -16.71 -3.42 -16.47
C SER A 263 -17.44 -4.74 -16.65
N GLN A 264 -18.78 -4.75 -16.61
CA GLN A 264 -19.55 -5.99 -16.71
C GLN A 264 -19.44 -6.62 -18.11
N LYS A 265 -19.40 -5.80 -19.17
CA LYS A 265 -19.17 -6.28 -20.55
C LYS A 265 -17.79 -6.90 -20.72
N PHE A 266 -16.75 -6.27 -20.18
CA PHE A 266 -15.40 -6.84 -20.17
C PHE A 266 -15.37 -8.21 -19.47
N LEU A 267 -16.00 -8.35 -18.29
CA LEU A 267 -16.07 -9.64 -17.59
C LEU A 267 -16.82 -10.70 -18.40
N ASP A 268 -17.89 -10.33 -19.09
CA ASP A 268 -18.66 -11.25 -19.94
C ASP A 268 -17.85 -11.69 -21.17
N ASN A 269 -17.19 -10.75 -21.85
CA ASN A 269 -16.37 -11.02 -23.04
C ASN A 269 -15.15 -11.89 -22.72
N GLU A 270 -14.43 -11.57 -21.65
CA GLU A 270 -13.26 -12.32 -21.19
C GLU A 270 -13.63 -13.57 -20.37
N LYS A 271 -14.93 -13.81 -20.16
CA LYS A 271 -15.47 -14.93 -19.37
C LYS A 271 -14.85 -15.01 -17.96
N ILE A 272 -14.58 -13.85 -17.35
CA ILE A 272 -13.97 -13.76 -16.02
C ILE A 272 -15.01 -14.18 -14.96
N PRO A 273 -14.68 -15.14 -14.09
CA PRO A 273 -15.58 -15.57 -13.02
C PRO A 273 -15.93 -14.42 -12.07
N ARG A 274 -17.22 -14.33 -11.73
CA ARG A 274 -17.72 -13.35 -10.78
C ARG A 274 -17.67 -13.88 -9.36
N ARG A 275 -17.00 -13.17 -8.45
CA ARG A 275 -16.74 -13.59 -7.07
C ARG A 275 -16.66 -12.43 -6.10
N PHE A 276 -16.64 -12.77 -4.83
CA PHE A 276 -16.33 -11.85 -3.74
C PHE A 276 -14.86 -12.02 -3.36
N MET A 277 -14.23 -10.96 -2.86
CA MET A 277 -13.01 -11.09 -2.07
C MET A 277 -13.31 -11.99 -0.86
N ASP A 278 -12.36 -12.82 -0.43
CA ASP A 278 -12.51 -13.56 0.82
C ASP A 278 -12.41 -12.59 2.01
N ILE A 279 -13.27 -12.73 3.01
CA ILE A 279 -13.26 -11.81 4.17
C ILE A 279 -11.98 -11.93 5.00
N GLY A 280 -11.40 -13.14 5.10
CA GLY A 280 -10.11 -13.34 5.76
C GLY A 280 -8.96 -12.66 5.00
N LEU A 281 -9.03 -12.65 3.67
CA LEU A 281 -8.11 -11.87 2.83
C LEU A 281 -8.32 -10.36 2.99
N PHE A 282 -9.57 -9.89 3.01
CA PHE A 282 -9.86 -8.48 3.28
C PHE A 282 -9.25 -8.02 4.60
N ARG A 283 -9.40 -8.80 5.69
CA ARG A 283 -8.78 -8.49 6.99
C ARG A 283 -7.26 -8.31 6.86
N LYS A 284 -6.56 -9.20 6.15
CA LYS A 284 -5.12 -9.08 5.92
C LYS A 284 -4.75 -7.83 5.14
N VAL A 285 -5.51 -7.50 4.10
CA VAL A 285 -5.32 -6.27 3.31
C VAL A 285 -5.56 -5.05 4.19
N ALA A 286 -6.67 -5.05 4.93
CA ALA A 286 -7.07 -3.96 5.79
C ALA A 286 -6.02 -3.68 6.86
N ASP A 287 -5.60 -4.73 7.58
CA ASP A 287 -4.52 -4.67 8.56
C ASP A 287 -3.23 -4.17 7.93
N THR A 288 -2.94 -4.52 6.68
CA THR A 288 -1.72 -4.10 5.98
C THR A 288 -1.74 -2.60 5.65
N ILE A 289 -2.83 -2.09 5.07
CA ILE A 289 -2.80 -0.76 4.44
C ILE A 289 -3.59 0.32 5.17
N LEU A 290 -4.70 0.01 5.85
CA LEU A 290 -5.60 1.03 6.42
C LEU A 290 -4.93 1.94 7.45
N PRO A 291 -3.97 1.47 8.27
CA PRO A 291 -3.25 2.37 9.19
C PRO A 291 -2.42 3.47 8.53
N PHE A 292 -2.30 3.48 7.20
CA PHE A 292 -1.65 4.53 6.42
C PHE A 292 -2.65 5.40 5.64
N MET A 293 -3.92 5.01 5.58
CA MET A 293 -4.91 5.62 4.70
C MET A 293 -5.69 6.72 5.40
N THR A 294 -5.81 7.85 4.73
CA THR A 294 -6.76 8.90 5.07
C THR A 294 -8.15 8.56 4.52
N GLU A 295 -8.23 8.06 3.29
CA GLU A 295 -9.50 7.71 2.65
C GLU A 295 -9.46 6.32 2.00
N VAL A 296 -10.54 5.58 2.18
CA VAL A 296 -10.78 4.27 1.57
C VAL A 296 -11.96 4.37 0.62
N GLU A 297 -11.66 4.25 -0.66
CA GLU A 297 -12.65 4.11 -1.71
C GLU A 297 -13.05 2.63 -1.85
N LEU A 298 -14.35 2.39 -1.94
CA LEU A 298 -14.94 1.14 -2.35
C LEU A 298 -15.58 1.39 -3.72
N SER A 299 -14.78 1.22 -4.76
CA SER A 299 -15.21 1.25 -6.16
C SER A 299 -14.48 0.15 -6.92
N SER A 300 -15.14 -0.54 -7.86
CA SER A 300 -14.49 -1.60 -8.66
C SER A 300 -15.45 -2.11 -9.73
N TYR A 301 -15.05 -3.17 -10.45
CA TYR A 301 -15.83 -3.83 -11.51
C TYR A 301 -17.30 -4.18 -11.15
N GLY A 302 -17.67 -4.23 -9.87
CA GLY A 302 -18.98 -4.63 -9.37
C GLY A 302 -19.72 -3.59 -8.53
N GLU A 303 -20.72 -4.04 -7.78
CA GLU A 303 -21.44 -3.27 -6.77
C GLU A 303 -20.92 -3.68 -5.38
N PRO A 304 -20.14 -2.83 -4.68
CA PRO A 304 -19.49 -3.19 -3.42
C PRO A 304 -20.45 -3.68 -2.35
N SER A 305 -21.66 -3.09 -2.29
CA SER A 305 -22.67 -3.43 -1.28
C SER A 305 -23.27 -4.84 -1.43
N LEU A 306 -22.93 -5.58 -2.49
CA LEU A 306 -23.29 -7.00 -2.63
C LEU A 306 -22.40 -7.94 -1.80
N HIS A 307 -21.26 -7.47 -1.28
CA HIS A 307 -20.39 -8.31 -0.48
C HIS A 307 -21.13 -8.83 0.77
N PRO A 308 -21.14 -10.15 1.05
CA PRO A 308 -21.90 -10.69 2.19
C PRO A 308 -21.48 -10.09 3.53
N ASP A 309 -20.19 -9.80 3.68
CA ASP A 309 -19.58 -9.23 4.89
C ASP A 309 -19.31 -7.71 4.76
N PHE A 310 -20.11 -6.99 3.97
CA PHE A 310 -19.91 -5.54 3.76
C PHE A 310 -19.89 -4.72 5.07
N GLU A 311 -20.67 -5.14 6.07
CA GLU A 311 -20.69 -4.53 7.40
C GLU A 311 -19.34 -4.62 8.13
N GLU A 312 -18.61 -5.71 7.93
CA GLU A 312 -17.27 -5.87 8.50
C GLU A 312 -16.27 -4.95 7.81
N VAL A 313 -16.40 -4.76 6.50
CA VAL A 313 -15.59 -3.80 5.74
C VAL A 313 -15.79 -2.38 6.27
N LEU A 314 -17.05 -1.95 6.44
CA LEU A 314 -17.35 -0.63 6.99
C LEU A 314 -16.81 -0.45 8.41
N ARG A 315 -16.89 -1.50 9.24
CA ARG A 315 -16.31 -1.52 10.58
C ARG A 315 -14.80 -1.32 10.52
N ALA A 316 -14.08 -2.08 9.69
CA ALA A 316 -12.63 -1.94 9.57
C ALA A 316 -12.21 -0.53 9.13
N ILE A 317 -12.94 0.11 8.21
CA ILE A 317 -12.67 1.49 7.78
C ILE A 317 -12.85 2.47 8.94
N ARG A 318 -13.93 2.33 9.72
CA ARG A 318 -14.22 3.18 10.88
C ARG A 318 -13.22 2.97 12.02
N ASP A 319 -12.87 1.73 12.33
CA ASP A 319 -11.95 1.40 13.43
C ASP A 319 -10.53 1.90 13.15
N HIS A 320 -10.21 2.21 11.90
CA HIS A 320 -8.95 2.85 11.48
C HIS A 320 -9.05 4.37 11.28
N ASP A 321 -10.19 4.99 11.62
CA ASP A 321 -10.47 6.42 11.43
C ASP A 321 -10.27 6.92 9.99
N CYS A 322 -10.51 6.04 9.00
CA CYS A 322 -10.43 6.40 7.59
C CYS A 322 -11.73 7.06 7.12
N VAL A 323 -11.61 8.09 6.28
CA VAL A 323 -12.71 8.64 5.49
C VAL A 323 -13.19 7.58 4.50
N PHE A 324 -14.49 7.37 4.46
CA PHE A 324 -15.12 6.38 3.61
C PHE A 324 -15.60 7.01 2.29
N LYS A 325 -15.33 6.38 1.17
CA LYS A 325 -15.95 6.72 -0.11
C LYS A 325 -16.57 5.48 -0.75
N LEU A 326 -17.87 5.49 -0.98
CA LEU A 326 -18.57 4.41 -1.68
C LEU A 326 -19.07 4.87 -3.03
N GLN A 327 -18.72 4.14 -4.08
CA GLN A 327 -19.40 4.24 -5.36
C GLN A 327 -20.44 3.11 -5.46
N THR A 328 -21.71 3.48 -5.63
CA THR A 328 -22.83 2.54 -5.67
C THR A 328 -23.82 2.89 -6.76
N ASN A 329 -24.53 1.88 -7.26
CA ASN A 329 -25.70 2.06 -8.12
C ASN A 329 -26.98 2.43 -7.35
N ALA A 330 -26.92 2.51 -6.03
CA ALA A 330 -27.99 2.92 -5.10
C ALA A 330 -29.24 2.01 -5.06
N THR A 331 -29.31 0.94 -5.86
CA THR A 331 -30.51 0.08 -5.92
C THR A 331 -30.64 -0.86 -4.72
N LEU A 332 -29.58 -0.99 -3.91
CA LEU A 332 -29.50 -1.85 -2.73
C LEU A 332 -29.51 -1.07 -1.40
N LEU A 333 -29.92 0.20 -1.42
CA LEU A 333 -30.17 1.03 -0.22
C LEU A 333 -31.40 0.54 0.57
N THR A 334 -31.28 -0.67 1.11
CA THR A 334 -32.20 -1.27 2.07
C THR A 334 -32.06 -0.59 3.43
N ASP A 335 -33.04 -0.73 4.32
CA ASP A 335 -32.96 -0.16 5.68
C ASP A 335 -31.70 -0.59 6.43
N ARG A 336 -31.26 -1.84 6.24
CA ARG A 336 -29.99 -2.34 6.81
C ARG A 336 -28.80 -1.52 6.29
N LEU A 337 -28.66 -1.41 4.98
CA LEU A 337 -27.52 -0.70 4.38
C LEU A 337 -27.55 0.79 4.72
N VAL A 338 -28.73 1.41 4.71
CA VAL A 338 -28.90 2.82 5.08
C VAL A 338 -28.44 3.07 6.52
N ASN A 339 -28.83 2.23 7.47
CA ASN A 339 -28.39 2.37 8.87
C ASN A 339 -26.87 2.22 9.03
N LEU A 340 -26.25 1.31 8.26
CA LEU A 340 -24.80 1.15 8.27
C LEU A 340 -24.09 2.39 7.69
N LEU A 341 -24.56 2.89 6.55
CA LEU A 341 -23.97 4.06 5.89
C LEU A 341 -24.15 5.35 6.71
N ALA A 342 -25.29 5.53 7.37
CA ALA A 342 -25.57 6.72 8.19
C ALA A 342 -24.55 6.93 9.32
N GLY A 343 -23.89 5.86 9.79
CA GLY A 343 -22.84 5.92 10.81
C GLY A 343 -21.41 6.13 10.26
N MET A 344 -21.25 6.29 8.95
CA MET A 344 -19.94 6.51 8.31
C MET A 344 -19.61 8.00 8.21
N VAL A 345 -18.31 8.28 8.07
CA VAL A 345 -17.79 9.61 7.79
C VAL A 345 -17.16 9.59 6.40
N GLY A 346 -17.61 10.45 5.49
CA GLY A 346 -17.08 10.56 4.12
C GLY A 346 -18.17 10.80 3.07
N THR A 347 -18.17 10.04 1.97
CA THR A 347 -19.05 10.31 0.83
C THR A 347 -19.68 9.04 0.21
N VAL A 348 -20.92 9.15 -0.25
CA VAL A 348 -21.60 8.12 -1.07
C VAL A 348 -21.89 8.70 -2.44
N TRP A 349 -21.24 8.15 -3.46
CA TRP A 349 -21.36 8.50 -4.86
C TRP A 349 -22.33 7.55 -5.56
N MET A 350 -23.48 8.08 -5.92
CA MET A 350 -24.62 7.34 -6.45
C MET A 350 -24.70 7.51 -7.96
N SER A 351 -24.72 6.38 -8.67
CA SER A 351 -24.73 6.35 -10.12
C SER A 351 -26.17 6.45 -10.66
N ILE A 352 -26.70 7.68 -10.71
CA ILE A 352 -28.07 8.01 -11.10
C ILE A 352 -28.04 8.87 -12.37
N ASP A 353 -28.27 8.26 -13.54
CA ASP A 353 -28.15 8.95 -14.84
C ASP A 353 -29.45 9.62 -15.32
N ALA A 354 -30.56 9.22 -14.72
CA ALA A 354 -31.91 9.69 -15.02
C ALA A 354 -32.81 9.41 -13.81
N THR A 355 -34.03 9.93 -13.82
CA THR A 355 -35.07 9.63 -12.83
C THR A 355 -36.19 8.79 -13.46
N GLY A 356 -37.03 8.16 -12.64
CA GLY A 356 -38.25 7.48 -13.08
C GLY A 356 -38.00 6.33 -14.08
N PRO A 357 -38.89 6.14 -15.07
CA PRO A 357 -38.78 5.04 -16.04
C PRO A 357 -37.48 5.04 -16.85
N LEU A 358 -36.92 6.21 -17.16
CA LEU A 358 -35.67 6.28 -17.91
C LEU A 358 -34.49 5.72 -17.09
N PHE A 359 -34.48 5.90 -15.77
CA PHE A 359 -33.50 5.24 -14.89
C PHE A 359 -33.57 3.72 -15.05
N ASN A 360 -34.77 3.13 -14.95
CA ASN A 360 -34.97 1.67 -15.02
C ASN A 360 -34.47 1.09 -16.34
N ASP A 361 -34.62 1.85 -17.42
CA ASP A 361 -34.17 1.48 -18.75
C ASP A 361 -32.63 1.54 -18.87
N VAL A 362 -32.00 2.68 -18.54
CA VAL A 362 -30.54 2.85 -18.72
C VAL A 362 -29.73 2.05 -17.70
N ARG A 363 -30.24 1.92 -16.48
CA ARG A 363 -29.70 1.09 -15.39
C ARG A 363 -30.43 -0.25 -15.34
N ARG A 364 -30.39 -1.02 -16.44
CA ARG A 364 -31.09 -2.33 -16.58
C ARG A 364 -31.02 -3.20 -15.32
N ASN A 365 -32.18 -3.69 -14.90
CA ASN A 365 -32.50 -4.38 -13.63
C ASN A 365 -32.64 -3.46 -12.39
N GLY A 366 -32.39 -2.17 -12.55
CA GLY A 366 -32.62 -1.15 -11.53
C GLY A 366 -34.10 -0.85 -11.38
N LYS A 367 -34.48 -0.44 -10.17
CA LYS A 367 -35.82 0.04 -9.85
C LYS A 367 -35.71 1.40 -9.18
N TRP A 368 -36.17 2.44 -9.86
CA TRP A 368 -36.14 3.82 -9.42
C TRP A 368 -36.74 3.98 -8.03
N GLU A 369 -37.83 3.27 -7.74
CA GLU A 369 -38.54 3.34 -6.47
C GLU A 369 -37.66 2.89 -5.30
N ASN A 370 -36.73 1.96 -5.53
CA ASN A 370 -35.76 1.56 -4.52
C ASN A 370 -34.70 2.63 -4.28
N VAL A 371 -34.23 3.28 -5.35
CA VAL A 371 -33.25 4.37 -5.28
C VAL A 371 -33.87 5.56 -4.56
N GLU A 372 -35.04 6.03 -5.00
CA GLU A 372 -35.72 7.17 -4.41
C GLU A 372 -36.00 6.96 -2.92
N ARG A 373 -36.57 5.81 -2.55
CA ARG A 373 -36.83 5.46 -1.14
C ARG A 373 -35.53 5.42 -0.34
N GLY A 374 -34.50 4.74 -0.84
CA GLY A 374 -33.24 4.54 -0.14
C GLY A 374 -32.46 5.84 0.07
N VAL A 375 -32.41 6.71 -0.94
CA VAL A 375 -31.72 8.01 -0.87
C VAL A 375 -32.43 8.95 0.09
N ARG A 376 -33.77 9.05 0.03
CA ARG A 376 -34.56 9.82 1.00
C ARG A 376 -34.26 9.35 2.42
N ARG A 377 -34.30 8.04 2.65
CA ARG A 377 -34.07 7.46 3.98
C ARG A 377 -32.64 7.70 4.48
N LEU A 378 -31.64 7.58 3.61
CA LEU A 378 -30.25 7.90 3.97
C LEU A 378 -30.07 9.40 4.27
N ASN A 379 -30.76 10.27 3.55
CA ASN A 379 -30.76 11.71 3.83
C ASN A 379 -31.40 12.05 5.17
N GLU A 380 -32.48 11.38 5.55
CA GLU A 380 -33.10 11.56 6.87
C GLU A 380 -32.22 11.10 8.04
N LEU A 381 -31.40 10.07 7.83
CA LEU A 381 -30.65 9.41 8.90
C LEU A 381 -29.19 9.86 9.03
N ARG A 382 -28.57 10.32 7.94
CA ARG A 382 -27.17 10.74 7.97
C ARG A 382 -27.00 12.05 8.72
N ASP A 383 -25.83 12.23 9.30
CA ASP A 383 -25.34 13.56 9.65
C ASP A 383 -24.73 14.19 8.37
N PRO A 384 -25.32 15.24 7.80
CA PRO A 384 -24.83 15.85 6.57
C PRO A 384 -23.47 16.53 6.74
N GLU A 385 -23.01 16.81 7.97
CA GLU A 385 -21.64 17.30 8.20
C GLU A 385 -20.61 16.17 8.10
N LYS A 386 -21.01 14.93 8.37
CA LYS A 386 -20.12 13.75 8.34
C LYS A 386 -20.19 12.95 7.05
N LEU A 387 -21.38 12.76 6.50
CA LEU A 387 -21.61 11.95 5.31
C LEU A 387 -22.26 12.78 4.20
N LYS A 388 -21.54 12.96 3.09
CA LYS A 388 -22.04 13.64 1.90
C LYS A 388 -22.65 12.67 0.91
N LEU A 389 -23.75 13.07 0.28
CA LEU A 389 -24.32 12.36 -0.86
C LEU A 389 -23.97 13.09 -2.15
N CYS A 390 -23.40 12.35 -3.09
CA CYS A 390 -23.07 12.81 -4.43
C CYS A 390 -23.83 11.99 -5.46
N VAL A 391 -24.40 12.64 -6.47
CA VAL A 391 -25.01 11.99 -7.63
C VAL A 391 -24.07 12.15 -8.82
N ASN A 392 -23.71 11.04 -9.47
CA ASN A 392 -22.69 11.01 -10.52
C ASN A 392 -23.24 10.43 -11.83
N PRO A 393 -24.10 11.17 -12.55
CA PRO A 393 -24.72 10.76 -13.82
C PRO A 393 -23.69 10.67 -14.95
N THR A 394 -23.77 9.58 -15.72
CA THR A 394 -23.10 9.46 -17.02
C THR A 394 -24.05 9.92 -18.12
N VAL A 395 -23.67 11.00 -18.80
CA VAL A 395 -24.45 11.67 -19.83
C VAL A 395 -24.19 11.03 -21.19
N THR A 396 -25.17 10.26 -21.67
CA THR A 396 -25.27 9.77 -23.05
C THR A 396 -26.28 10.62 -23.82
N ARG A 397 -26.38 10.45 -25.15
CA ARG A 397 -27.43 11.13 -25.94
C ARG A 397 -28.84 10.84 -25.42
N ARG A 398 -29.06 9.66 -24.83
CA ARG A 398 -30.34 9.23 -24.27
C ARG A 398 -30.64 9.85 -22.90
N THR A 399 -29.62 10.09 -22.07
CA THR A 399 -29.78 10.71 -20.74
C THR A 399 -29.57 12.21 -20.74
N LEU A 400 -29.05 12.79 -21.83
CA LEU A 400 -28.86 14.23 -22.01
C LEU A 400 -30.12 15.06 -21.66
N PRO A 401 -31.35 14.71 -22.11
CA PRO A 401 -32.53 15.49 -21.77
C PRO A 401 -32.92 15.42 -20.27
N ALA A 402 -32.43 14.41 -19.54
CA ALA A 402 -32.77 14.18 -18.14
C ALA A 402 -31.83 14.87 -17.15
N MET A 403 -30.81 15.61 -17.62
CA MET A 403 -29.84 16.26 -16.76
C MET A 403 -30.50 17.22 -15.74
N MET A 404 -31.43 18.03 -16.21
CA MET A 404 -32.17 18.97 -15.35
C MET A 404 -33.08 18.23 -14.37
N ASP A 405 -33.76 17.16 -14.81
CA ASP A 405 -34.62 16.35 -13.93
C ASP A 405 -33.83 15.68 -12.80
N VAL A 406 -32.60 15.23 -13.09
CA VAL A 406 -31.68 14.69 -12.09
C VAL A 406 -31.24 15.76 -11.10
N LEU A 407 -30.92 16.97 -11.58
CA LEU A 407 -30.52 18.08 -10.71
C LEU A 407 -31.68 18.53 -9.80
N GLU A 408 -32.87 18.71 -10.35
CA GLU A 408 -34.07 19.07 -9.60
C GLU A 408 -34.41 18.01 -8.56
N TRP A 409 -34.34 16.73 -8.94
CA TRP A 409 -34.52 15.64 -7.99
C TRP A 409 -33.45 15.64 -6.89
N ALA A 410 -32.18 15.86 -7.24
CA ALA A 410 -31.09 15.91 -6.27
C ALA A 410 -31.29 17.06 -5.27
N TYR A 411 -31.69 18.24 -5.75
CA TYR A 411 -32.02 19.40 -4.92
C TYR A 411 -33.21 19.11 -3.98
N ALA A 412 -34.30 18.55 -4.51
CA ALA A 412 -35.48 18.19 -3.73
C ALA A 412 -35.19 17.13 -2.64
N ASN A 413 -34.14 16.32 -2.82
CA ASN A 413 -33.72 15.30 -1.86
C ASN A 413 -32.47 15.70 -1.04
N GLN A 414 -32.09 16.99 -1.09
CA GLN A 414 -30.96 17.53 -0.31
C GLN A 414 -29.66 16.75 -0.49
N VAL A 415 -29.41 16.30 -1.73
CA VAL A 415 -28.11 15.77 -2.14
C VAL A 415 -27.09 16.91 -2.10
N ASP A 416 -25.87 16.62 -1.66
CA ASP A 416 -24.83 17.64 -1.46
C ASP A 416 -24.19 18.08 -2.80
N SER A 417 -24.05 17.16 -3.76
CA SER A 417 -23.45 17.47 -5.07
C SER A 417 -23.96 16.62 -6.23
N VAL A 418 -23.89 17.18 -7.44
CA VAL A 418 -24.18 16.48 -8.71
C VAL A 418 -22.98 16.65 -9.65
N ASN A 419 -22.36 15.53 -10.03
CA ASN A 419 -21.19 15.48 -10.91
C ASN A 419 -21.53 14.79 -12.25
N PHE A 420 -21.87 15.59 -13.26
CA PHE A 420 -22.14 15.11 -14.61
C PHE A 420 -20.85 14.67 -15.31
N ARG A 421 -20.83 13.41 -15.72
CA ARG A 421 -19.74 12.76 -16.46
C ARG A 421 -20.13 12.68 -17.93
N GLN A 422 -19.27 13.14 -18.82
CA GLN A 422 -19.42 12.82 -20.24
C GLN A 422 -19.19 11.32 -20.45
N TYR A 423 -20.09 10.66 -21.17
CA TYR A 423 -19.92 9.25 -21.55
C TYR A 423 -18.71 9.09 -22.49
N ASP A 424 -17.85 8.13 -22.16
CA ASP A 424 -16.75 7.68 -23.02
C ASP A 424 -17.20 6.39 -23.73
N PRO A 425 -17.33 6.37 -25.07
CA PRO A 425 -17.81 5.20 -25.80
C PRO A 425 -16.99 3.95 -25.51
N ILE A 426 -17.68 2.87 -25.16
CA ILE A 426 -17.09 1.55 -24.92
C ILE A 426 -17.47 0.56 -26.01
N ALA A 427 -16.68 -0.50 -26.15
CA ALA A 427 -17.02 -1.63 -27.00
C ALA A 427 -18.35 -2.27 -26.58
N ASP A 428 -19.04 -2.84 -27.56
CA ASP A 428 -20.30 -3.57 -27.41
C ASP A 428 -21.42 -2.76 -26.74
N SER A 429 -21.43 -1.43 -26.90
CA SER A 429 -22.48 -0.53 -26.40
C SER A 429 -23.23 0.18 -27.51
N PHE A 430 -24.55 0.24 -27.39
CA PHE A 430 -25.39 1.07 -28.27
C PHE A 430 -25.54 2.50 -27.79
N GLU A 431 -25.05 2.84 -26.60
CA GLU A 431 -25.11 4.21 -26.09
C GLU A 431 -24.17 5.12 -26.88
N GLU A 432 -24.63 6.35 -27.15
CA GLU A 432 -23.91 7.31 -27.96
C GLU A 432 -23.48 8.51 -27.10
N GLN A 433 -22.28 9.02 -27.39
CA GLN A 433 -21.80 10.25 -26.76
C GLN A 433 -22.51 11.46 -27.39
N PRO A 434 -23.04 12.40 -26.57
CA PRO A 434 -23.54 13.67 -27.05
C PRO A 434 -22.44 14.50 -27.73
N SER A 435 -22.78 15.24 -28.77
CA SER A 435 -21.88 16.22 -29.37
C SER A 435 -21.71 17.44 -28.44
N PRO A 436 -20.62 18.21 -28.61
CA PRO A 436 -20.46 19.48 -27.89
C PRO A 436 -21.64 20.47 -28.10
N GLU A 437 -22.23 20.46 -29.31
CA GLU A 437 -23.40 21.30 -29.65
C GLU A 437 -24.67 20.84 -28.91
N GLU A 438 -24.84 19.52 -28.73
CA GLU A 438 -25.93 18.93 -27.93
C GLU A 438 -25.75 19.24 -26.43
N LEU A 439 -24.52 19.27 -25.93
CA LEU A 439 -24.19 19.51 -24.50
C LEU A 439 -24.28 20.98 -24.09
N ALA A 440 -23.84 21.90 -24.94
CA ALA A 440 -23.77 23.33 -24.65
C ALA A 440 -25.07 23.92 -24.04
N PRO A 441 -26.27 23.67 -24.59
CA PRO A 441 -27.50 24.22 -24.01
C PRO A 441 -27.83 23.62 -22.63
N GLN A 442 -27.51 22.35 -22.39
CA GLN A 442 -27.73 21.72 -21.07
C GLN A 442 -26.79 22.30 -20.02
N ILE A 443 -25.52 22.50 -20.37
CA ILE A 443 -24.53 23.11 -19.46
C ILE A 443 -24.92 24.56 -19.12
N ALA A 444 -25.42 25.32 -20.11
CA ALA A 444 -25.94 26.66 -19.87
C ALA A 444 -27.14 26.66 -18.91
N ALA A 445 -28.08 25.73 -19.11
CA ALA A 445 -29.24 25.57 -18.23
C ALA A 445 -28.84 25.22 -16.79
N LEU A 446 -27.83 24.36 -16.59
CA LEU A 446 -27.28 24.09 -15.26
C LEU A 446 -26.72 25.36 -14.60
N GLY A 447 -26.06 26.23 -15.36
CA GLY A 447 -25.51 27.51 -14.88
C GLY A 447 -26.60 28.51 -14.49
N GLU A 448 -27.62 28.66 -15.33
CA GLU A 448 -28.79 29.48 -15.03
C GLU A 448 -29.54 28.98 -13.78
N TRP A 449 -29.73 27.67 -13.69
CA TRP A 449 -30.34 27.03 -12.52
C TRP A 449 -29.53 27.28 -11.25
N ALA A 450 -28.20 27.12 -11.32
CA ALA A 450 -27.31 27.35 -10.18
C ALA A 450 -27.35 28.80 -9.69
N ALA A 451 -27.47 29.76 -10.60
CA ALA A 451 -27.61 31.17 -10.26
C ALA A 451 -28.97 31.47 -9.60
N ALA A 452 -30.03 30.78 -9.99
CA ALA A 452 -31.36 30.90 -9.39
C ALA A 452 -31.50 30.19 -8.03
N HIS A 453 -30.65 29.20 -7.74
CA HIS A 453 -30.70 28.38 -6.52
C HIS A 453 -29.38 28.46 -5.74
N PRO A 454 -29.09 29.59 -5.06
CA PRO A 454 -27.83 29.77 -4.32
C PRO A 454 -27.63 28.72 -3.22
N ASP A 455 -28.70 28.17 -2.67
CA ASP A 455 -28.69 27.12 -1.64
C ASP A 455 -28.69 25.69 -2.23
N GLY A 456 -28.54 25.56 -3.55
CA GLY A 456 -28.51 24.27 -4.26
C GLY A 456 -27.26 23.41 -3.98
N PRO A 457 -27.19 22.19 -4.56
CA PRO A 457 -26.01 21.34 -4.48
C PRO A 457 -24.81 21.95 -5.20
N ASP A 458 -23.60 21.45 -4.92
CA ASP A 458 -22.45 21.70 -5.79
C ASP A 458 -22.67 21.00 -7.13
N ILE A 459 -22.35 21.68 -8.23
CA ILE A 459 -22.63 21.20 -9.60
C ILE A 459 -21.34 21.21 -10.40
N ARG A 460 -21.01 20.03 -10.94
CA ARG A 460 -19.87 19.84 -11.83
C ARG A 460 -20.33 19.22 -13.14
N PHE A 461 -19.81 19.73 -14.25
CA PHE A 461 -19.82 19.04 -15.52
C PHE A 461 -18.37 18.83 -15.93
N GLU A 462 -17.88 17.59 -15.82
CA GLU A 462 -16.45 17.36 -15.84
C GLU A 462 -15.75 17.88 -17.12
N PRO A 463 -14.57 18.50 -16.96
CA PRO A 463 -13.81 18.66 -15.71
C PRO A 463 -14.22 19.89 -14.88
N ASN A 464 -15.12 20.75 -15.39
CA ASN A 464 -15.36 22.10 -14.89
C ASN A 464 -16.45 22.16 -13.81
N TRP A 465 -16.21 22.97 -12.77
CA TRP A 465 -17.23 23.32 -11.79
C TRP A 465 -18.17 24.38 -12.38
N ILE A 466 -19.47 24.15 -12.28
CA ILE A 466 -20.52 25.13 -12.56
C ILE A 466 -20.85 25.90 -11.28
N ARG A 467 -20.91 25.18 -10.15
CA ARG A 467 -21.06 25.72 -8.80
C ARG A 467 -20.23 24.90 -7.83
N PHE A 468 -19.42 25.55 -7.00
CA PHE A 468 -18.63 24.90 -5.96
C PHE A 468 -18.60 25.81 -4.73
N THR A 469 -19.19 25.34 -3.64
CA THR A 469 -19.29 26.12 -2.38
C THR A 469 -18.32 25.67 -1.31
N ASN A 470 -17.49 24.66 -1.60
CA ASN A 470 -16.33 24.26 -0.81
C ASN A 470 -16.61 24.23 0.70
N LYS A 471 -17.43 23.28 1.14
CA LYS A 471 -17.57 22.99 2.57
C LYS A 471 -16.42 22.07 2.99
N GLU A 472 -15.73 22.49 4.04
CA GLU A 472 -14.44 21.98 4.49
C GLU A 472 -14.35 20.46 4.66
N VAL A 473 -13.10 20.01 4.60
CA VAL A 473 -12.59 18.65 4.76
C VAL A 473 -12.94 18.11 6.15
N VAL A 474 -13.39 16.86 6.23
CA VAL A 474 -13.56 16.13 7.49
C VAL A 474 -12.22 16.10 8.23
N ASP A 475 -12.19 16.65 9.45
CA ASP A 475 -11.06 16.53 10.38
C ASP A 475 -11.00 15.07 10.88
N THR A 476 -10.00 14.31 10.44
CA THR A 476 -9.75 12.94 10.93
C THR A 476 -8.45 12.93 11.73
N VAL A 477 -8.26 11.90 12.58
CA VAL A 477 -7.03 11.72 13.37
C VAL A 477 -5.78 11.71 12.47
N HIS A 478 -5.94 11.29 11.21
CA HIS A 478 -4.87 11.25 10.21
C HIS A 478 -4.71 12.54 9.39
N TYR A 479 -5.65 13.50 9.45
CA TYR A 479 -5.60 14.66 8.55
C TYR A 479 -6.35 15.93 9.00
N LYS A 480 -5.56 17.02 9.08
CA LYS A 480 -5.95 18.41 8.75
C LYS A 480 -5.15 18.87 7.53
N ALA A 481 -5.62 18.69 6.30
CA ALA A 481 -5.09 19.48 5.20
C ALA A 481 -6.10 19.70 4.05
N ARG A 482 -5.70 20.56 3.12
CA ARG A 482 -6.48 21.06 1.99
C ARG A 482 -6.26 20.18 0.77
N SER A 483 -7.33 19.93 0.01
CA SER A 483 -7.38 19.21 -1.27
C SER A 483 -6.13 19.44 -2.14
N GLY A 484 -5.26 18.44 -2.24
CA GLY A 484 -3.97 18.55 -2.93
C GLY A 484 -3.91 17.71 -4.20
N HIS A 485 -4.37 18.26 -5.32
CA HIS A 485 -4.23 17.75 -6.69
C HIS A 485 -5.06 16.49 -7.05
N ALA A 486 -5.50 16.43 -8.31
CA ALA A 486 -6.30 15.31 -8.81
C ALA A 486 -5.45 14.07 -9.13
N ASN A 487 -6.03 12.88 -8.93
CA ASN A 487 -5.39 11.58 -9.21
C ASN A 487 -5.42 11.16 -10.69
N TYR A 488 -5.56 12.10 -11.63
CA TYR A 488 -5.57 11.83 -13.07
C TYR A 488 -4.54 12.70 -13.82
N PRO A 489 -4.17 12.33 -15.07
CA PRO A 489 -3.15 13.07 -15.79
C PRO A 489 -3.55 14.52 -16.09
N ILE A 490 -2.68 15.48 -15.78
CA ILE A 490 -2.82 16.91 -16.10
C ILE A 490 -1.52 17.39 -16.75
N LEU A 491 -1.59 18.09 -17.90
CA LEU A 491 -0.38 18.60 -18.57
C LEU A 491 0.30 19.72 -17.80
N SER A 492 1.64 19.79 -17.92
CA SER A 492 2.46 20.90 -17.45
C SER A 492 2.03 22.19 -18.14
N GLY A 493 1.29 23.04 -17.42
CA GLY A 493 0.75 24.29 -17.94
C GLY A 493 -0.71 24.56 -17.57
N ARG A 494 -1.46 23.57 -17.08
CA ARG A 494 -2.77 23.85 -16.47
C ARG A 494 -2.62 24.36 -15.03
N PRO A 495 -3.53 25.24 -14.55
CA PRO A 495 -3.45 25.79 -13.19
C PRO A 495 -3.47 24.74 -12.06
N ASP A 496 -4.07 23.58 -12.33
CA ASP A 496 -4.20 22.45 -11.40
C ASP A 496 -3.14 21.34 -11.63
N ALA A 497 -2.21 21.55 -12.57
CA ALA A 497 -1.15 20.59 -12.87
C ALA A 497 -0.14 20.51 -11.73
N HIS A 498 0.27 19.29 -11.37
CA HIS A 498 1.37 19.13 -10.45
C HIS A 498 2.69 19.54 -11.14
N PRO A 499 3.55 20.36 -10.51
CA PRO A 499 4.72 20.94 -11.18
C PRO A 499 5.75 19.92 -11.68
N VAL A 500 5.73 18.70 -11.14
CA VAL A 500 6.74 17.66 -11.42
C VAL A 500 6.16 16.45 -12.17
N TYR A 501 4.89 16.13 -11.96
CA TYR A 501 4.34 14.83 -12.37
C TYR A 501 3.08 15.04 -13.19
N ALA A 502 3.00 14.34 -14.32
CA ALA A 502 1.82 14.30 -15.14
C ALA A 502 0.64 13.66 -14.40
N CYS A 503 0.87 12.69 -13.50
CA CYS A 503 -0.17 12.02 -12.74
C CYS A 503 0.25 11.79 -11.29
N MET A 504 -0.63 12.11 -10.33
CA MET A 504 -0.37 11.96 -8.90
C MET A 504 -0.74 10.58 -8.33
N ALA A 505 -1.51 9.76 -9.07
CA ALA A 505 -1.95 8.46 -8.57
C ALA A 505 -0.83 7.59 -7.96
N PRO A 506 0.31 7.33 -8.63
CA PRO A 506 1.35 6.44 -8.07
C PRO A 506 2.17 7.07 -6.93
N LEU A 507 1.84 8.30 -6.49
CA LEU A 507 2.48 8.99 -5.38
C LEU A 507 1.64 8.96 -4.11
N GLN A 508 0.31 8.88 -4.24
CA GLN A 508 -0.59 8.99 -3.10
C GLN A 508 -1.75 7.99 -3.10
N TYR A 509 -1.97 7.25 -4.18
CA TYR A 509 -3.09 6.34 -4.37
C TYR A 509 -2.64 4.91 -4.68
N VAL A 510 -3.34 3.92 -4.11
CA VAL A 510 -3.15 2.50 -4.41
C VAL A 510 -4.48 1.82 -4.70
N ASP A 511 -4.55 0.99 -5.75
CA ASP A 511 -5.75 0.21 -6.10
C ASP A 511 -5.53 -1.26 -5.76
N ILE A 512 -6.47 -1.87 -5.04
CA ILE A 512 -6.38 -3.24 -4.55
C ILE A 512 -7.43 -4.15 -5.21
N GLY A 513 -6.96 -5.23 -5.84
CA GLY A 513 -7.77 -6.25 -6.50
C GLY A 513 -8.39 -7.28 -5.56
N LEU A 514 -9.17 -8.20 -6.13
CA LEU A 514 -9.94 -9.20 -5.39
C LEU A 514 -9.07 -10.25 -4.66
N ASP A 515 -7.82 -10.45 -5.09
CA ASP A 515 -6.83 -11.31 -4.45
C ASP A 515 -5.76 -10.50 -3.69
N GLY A 516 -6.03 -9.22 -3.42
CA GLY A 516 -5.09 -8.32 -2.76
C GLY A 516 -3.99 -7.83 -3.69
N GLU A 517 -4.14 -7.96 -5.01
CA GLU A 517 -3.21 -7.43 -6.00
C GLU A 517 -3.13 -5.91 -5.92
N ILE A 518 -1.93 -5.37 -6.10
CA ILE A 518 -1.70 -3.92 -6.15
C ILE A 518 -1.64 -3.48 -7.62
N TYR A 519 -2.41 -2.45 -7.96
CA TYR A 519 -2.34 -1.74 -9.24
C TYR A 519 -2.03 -0.26 -9.03
N ALA A 520 -1.53 0.40 -10.07
CA ALA A 520 -1.19 1.83 -10.03
C ALA A 520 -2.43 2.73 -9.85
N CYS A 521 -3.53 2.36 -10.51
CA CYS A 521 -4.85 2.93 -10.31
C CYS A 521 -5.95 2.00 -10.86
N CYS A 522 -7.21 2.40 -10.70
CA CYS A 522 -8.38 1.66 -11.21
C CYS A 522 -8.38 1.41 -12.74
N ARG A 523 -7.56 2.14 -13.52
CA ARG A 523 -7.41 1.92 -14.98
C ARG A 523 -6.30 0.93 -15.35
N THR A 524 -5.45 0.53 -14.40
CA THR A 524 -4.30 -0.36 -14.64
C THR A 524 -4.52 -1.80 -14.15
N GLN A 525 -5.78 -2.20 -13.98
CA GLN A 525 -6.17 -3.49 -13.40
C GLN A 525 -5.80 -4.73 -14.25
N ARG A 526 -5.03 -4.55 -15.34
CA ARG A 526 -4.44 -5.63 -16.14
C ARG A 526 -2.98 -5.92 -15.77
N THR A 527 -2.30 -5.02 -15.07
CA THR A 527 -0.88 -5.14 -14.73
C THR A 527 -0.68 -5.15 -13.22
N VAL A 528 -0.53 -6.35 -12.65
CA VAL A 528 -0.27 -6.53 -11.22
C VAL A 528 1.15 -6.05 -10.86
N LEU A 529 1.25 -5.10 -9.94
CA LEU A 529 2.53 -4.56 -9.46
C LEU A 529 3.08 -5.36 -8.28
N GLY A 530 2.21 -5.91 -7.45
CA GLY A 530 2.54 -6.72 -6.27
C GLY A 530 1.29 -7.07 -5.46
N PHE A 531 1.42 -7.25 -4.16
CA PHE A 531 0.32 -7.68 -3.28
C PHE A 531 0.33 -6.94 -1.93
N ALA A 532 -0.86 -6.64 -1.42
CA ALA A 532 -1.09 -5.98 -0.12
C ALA A 532 -1.44 -6.99 0.98
N THR A 533 -1.00 -8.24 0.87
CA THR A 533 -1.35 -9.31 1.82
C THR A 533 -0.49 -9.33 3.09
N SER A 534 0.60 -8.56 3.11
CA SER A 534 1.43 -8.31 4.28
C SER A 534 2.14 -6.96 4.14
N LEU A 535 2.58 -6.40 5.26
CA LEU A 535 3.32 -5.14 5.27
C LEU A 535 4.60 -5.20 4.44
N ASP A 536 5.33 -6.32 4.49
CA ASP A 536 6.54 -6.52 3.68
C ASP A 536 6.26 -6.54 2.19
N ALA A 537 5.31 -7.36 1.75
CA ALA A 537 4.95 -7.44 0.33
C ALA A 537 4.47 -6.08 -0.20
N PHE A 538 3.70 -5.35 0.63
CA PHE A 538 3.25 -4.01 0.30
C PHE A 538 4.41 -3.02 0.17
N LEU A 539 5.33 -2.96 1.15
CA LEU A 539 6.47 -2.04 1.12
C LEU A 539 7.48 -2.39 0.03
N GLU A 540 7.75 -3.68 -0.21
CA GLU A 540 8.57 -4.14 -1.35
C GLU A 540 7.95 -3.72 -2.68
N THR A 541 6.62 -3.68 -2.77
CA THR A 541 5.92 -3.21 -3.98
C THR A 541 5.98 -1.70 -4.10
N TRP A 542 5.54 -0.96 -3.07
CA TRP A 542 5.37 0.49 -3.09
C TRP A 542 6.69 1.26 -3.09
N CYS A 543 7.69 0.79 -2.33
CA CYS A 543 9.03 1.37 -2.27
C CYS A 543 10.01 0.69 -3.24
N GLY A 544 9.57 -0.33 -3.97
CA GLY A 544 10.42 -1.09 -4.89
C GLY A 544 10.58 -0.49 -6.28
N LYS A 545 11.43 -1.16 -7.07
CA LYS A 545 11.85 -0.72 -8.42
C LYS A 545 10.68 -0.55 -9.40
N ARG A 546 9.59 -1.31 -9.25
CA ARG A 546 8.41 -1.23 -10.14
C ARG A 546 7.68 0.11 -9.99
N TYR A 547 7.32 0.48 -8.77
CA TYR A 547 6.70 1.77 -8.49
C TYR A 547 7.66 2.93 -8.76
N GLU A 548 8.94 2.77 -8.45
CA GLU A 548 9.95 3.77 -8.79
C GLU A 548 10.03 4.04 -10.30
N SER A 549 10.07 2.98 -11.11
CA SER A 549 10.04 3.09 -12.58
C SER A 549 8.78 3.78 -13.08
N LEU A 550 7.62 3.41 -12.52
CA LEU A 550 6.34 4.04 -12.84
C LEU A 550 6.34 5.54 -12.52
N ARG A 551 6.73 5.93 -11.30
CA ARG A 551 6.81 7.34 -10.88
C ARG A 551 7.76 8.14 -11.76
N ARG A 552 8.95 7.60 -12.08
CA ARG A 552 9.92 8.23 -12.98
C ARG A 552 9.36 8.44 -14.39
N SER A 553 8.59 7.48 -14.91
CA SER A 553 8.00 7.55 -16.26
C SER A 553 6.87 8.58 -16.39
N LEU A 554 6.33 9.06 -15.28
CA LEU A 554 5.24 10.03 -15.23
C LEU A 554 5.70 11.44 -14.85
N ARG A 555 7.01 11.68 -14.76
CA ARG A 555 7.55 13.03 -14.56
C ARG A 555 7.45 13.84 -15.85
N HIS A 556 7.18 15.14 -15.74
CA HIS A 556 7.17 16.04 -16.89
C HIS A 556 8.55 16.18 -17.55
N ASP A 557 9.63 16.07 -16.77
CA ASP A 557 11.02 16.17 -17.22
C ASP A 557 11.65 14.82 -17.63
N GLY A 558 10.88 13.72 -17.54
CA GLY A 558 11.37 12.38 -17.81
C GLY A 558 11.51 12.12 -19.32
N LEU A 559 12.72 11.72 -19.76
CA LEU A 559 12.96 11.21 -21.11
C LEU A 559 12.50 9.76 -21.32
N ASN A 560 12.01 9.10 -20.26
CA ASN A 560 11.60 7.70 -20.29
C ASN A 560 10.15 7.56 -20.78
N PRO A 561 9.86 6.58 -21.65
CA PRO A 561 8.48 6.32 -22.07
C PRO A 561 7.64 5.89 -20.86
N VAL A 562 6.36 6.28 -20.86
CA VAL A 562 5.37 5.83 -19.86
C VAL A 562 5.34 4.30 -19.87
N VAL A 563 5.65 3.68 -18.73
CA VAL A 563 5.95 2.24 -18.66
C VAL A 563 4.71 1.35 -18.69
N LEU A 564 3.54 1.88 -18.36
CA LEU A 564 2.27 1.16 -18.42
C LEU A 564 1.45 1.65 -19.63
N PRO A 565 1.03 0.76 -20.56
CA PRO A 565 0.23 1.12 -21.73
C PRO A 565 -1.05 1.88 -21.39
N GLU A 566 -1.72 1.51 -20.30
CA GLU A 566 -2.96 2.15 -19.84
C GLU A 566 -2.69 3.57 -19.33
N CYS A 567 -1.55 3.79 -18.66
CA CYS A 567 -1.12 5.13 -18.25
C CYS A 567 -0.80 5.98 -19.49
N ALA A 568 -0.14 5.43 -20.50
CA ALA A 568 0.14 6.15 -21.75
C ALA A 568 -1.16 6.56 -22.46
N GLY A 569 -2.16 5.65 -22.51
CA GLY A 569 -3.49 5.94 -23.00
C GLY A 569 -4.17 7.07 -22.24
N CYS A 570 -4.13 7.05 -20.90
CA CYS A 570 -4.70 8.11 -20.07
C CYS A 570 -4.00 9.47 -20.28
N VAL A 571 -2.68 9.49 -20.36
CA VAL A 571 -1.91 10.72 -20.65
C VAL A 571 -2.32 11.28 -22.02
N LYS A 572 -2.54 10.43 -23.02
CA LYS A 572 -3.04 10.87 -24.33
C LYS A 572 -4.47 11.43 -24.25
N SER A 573 -5.38 10.75 -23.55
CA SER A 573 -6.79 11.16 -23.46
C SER A 573 -7.02 12.41 -22.61
N TYR A 574 -6.37 12.49 -21.44
CA TYR A 574 -6.54 13.59 -20.48
C TYR A 574 -5.51 14.70 -20.66
N GLY A 575 -4.35 14.40 -21.24
CA GLY A 575 -3.35 15.42 -21.57
C GLY A 575 -3.85 16.35 -22.65
N GLY A 576 -4.61 15.86 -23.63
CA GLY A 576 -5.03 16.68 -24.75
C GLY A 576 -3.94 16.76 -25.82
N SER A 577 -4.42 16.69 -27.06
CA SER A 577 -3.69 16.89 -28.32
C SER A 577 -3.02 18.25 -28.42
#